data_AF-A0A3B8LKC6-F1
#
_entry.id   AF-A0A3B8LKC6-F1
#
_cell.length_a   1.000
_cell.length_b   1.000
_cell.length_c   1.000
_cell.angle_alpha   90.00
_cell.angle_beta   90.00
_cell.angle_gamma   90.00
#
_symmetry.space_group_name_H-M   'P 1'
#
loop_
_entity.id
_entity.type
_entity.pdbx_description
1 polymer ?
#
loop_
_entity_poly.entity_id
_entity_poly.type
_entity_poly.pdbx_seq_one_letter_code
_entity_poly.pdbx_strand_id
1 'polypeptide(L)'
;MKYTRPWVLWLVIMLLSPMASAEEGMFLMYEPGKWPRALLKKTGFKLTDQQLQQLAPAIVQLARGGTGSFVSPKGLIVTNHHVAYSCLAMLNATSKKGIMKKGYVANKMGDEIHCPGYDAKALVKVEDVTDKVLSVLKGHTKPLTPQKRYLLLLEQKRRLEAACEKAPGRVCDVRALNSGAGYTLAAYQRIRDVRLVYAPPGPLGKYGGDIDNWRYPRHTADFTFLRAYVSPNGKGAAFSKKNIPYSSKVHLKVAKTGVRKGDLSIVMGFPGRTSRHATYYRAQRFQKNMKKRGAMYMAIYKSLPTKGPGARKYQNLRAGLMNGIKYYADLAKQMKKFAVLKNKKADLVALKAKLKKQKQQAYLKLLADIKQSYIDFEKISDKAVFMGMFQSSLQRSFSTIYNVVRWSQVKNTPDLRREGECYRKKNMYRVYRSARFVERLSTLEGEKAMMTTILHMGMKLPAKQRPAFLTWMLNYGKTQHALYKALAKKDGVSFASLYASASNGSKPSKDPLRVAVDMIFGSSWTYNLYNSKSVAKRRLGLFKLSYKQLTQERDGLIQLA
;
A
#
# COMPACT_ATOMS: atom_id res chain seq x y z
N MET A 1 9.12 -71.59 -15.62
CA MET A 1 8.13 -70.57 -16.07
C MET A 1 7.38 -70.09 -14.83
N LYS A 2 7.28 -68.84 -14.38
CA LYS A 2 7.56 -67.50 -14.92
C LYS A 2 8.07 -66.64 -13.74
N TYR A 3 9.29 -66.11 -13.79
CA TYR A 3 9.76 -65.13 -12.81
C TYR A 3 9.20 -63.74 -13.17
N THR A 4 8.13 -63.33 -12.52
CA THR A 4 7.62 -61.96 -12.60
C THR A 4 8.61 -61.02 -11.90
N ARG A 5 9.31 -60.21 -12.69
CA ARG A 5 10.33 -59.25 -12.25
C ARG A 5 9.73 -58.26 -11.22
N PRO A 6 10.29 -58.13 -10.00
CA PRO A 6 9.81 -57.22 -8.96
C PRO A 6 9.94 -55.73 -9.32
N TRP A 7 10.60 -55.42 -10.44
CA TRP A 7 10.86 -54.08 -10.95
C TRP A 7 9.60 -53.36 -11.45
N VAL A 8 8.57 -54.10 -11.88
CA VAL A 8 7.30 -53.51 -12.36
C VAL A 8 6.48 -52.96 -11.20
N LEU A 9 6.51 -53.59 -10.02
CA LEU A 9 5.82 -53.08 -8.82
C LEU A 9 6.45 -51.78 -8.31
N TRP A 10 7.77 -51.64 -8.40
CA TRP A 10 8.49 -50.42 -7.99
C TRP A 10 8.21 -49.22 -8.91
N LEU A 11 8.04 -49.45 -10.22
CA LEU A 11 7.67 -48.40 -11.19
C LEU A 11 6.21 -47.93 -11.02
N VAL A 12 5.29 -48.81 -10.64
CA VAL A 12 3.88 -48.46 -10.40
C VAL A 12 3.69 -47.70 -9.07
N ILE A 13 4.50 -48.02 -8.04
CA ILE A 13 4.47 -47.29 -6.75
C ILE A 13 5.06 -45.87 -6.87
N MET A 14 6.05 -45.64 -7.75
CA MET A 14 6.54 -44.27 -8.02
C MET A 14 5.52 -43.39 -8.78
N LEU A 15 4.64 -43.97 -9.60
CA LEU A 15 3.61 -43.24 -10.34
C LEU A 15 2.37 -42.87 -9.50
N LEU A 16 2.22 -43.46 -8.30
CA LEU A 16 1.12 -43.22 -7.37
C LEU A 16 1.50 -42.35 -6.16
N SER A 17 2.70 -41.78 -6.15
CA SER A 17 3.03 -40.75 -5.16
C SER A 17 2.05 -39.58 -5.31
N PRO A 18 1.21 -39.27 -4.31
CA PRO A 18 0.36 -38.09 -4.39
C PRO A 18 1.32 -36.92 -4.62
N MET A 19 1.12 -36.19 -5.72
CA MET A 19 1.76 -34.89 -5.92
C MET A 19 1.46 -34.06 -4.67
N ALA A 20 2.41 -34.04 -3.73
CA ALA A 20 2.33 -33.25 -2.51
C ALA A 20 2.21 -31.79 -2.95
N SER A 21 0.97 -31.32 -3.01
CA SER A 21 0.64 -29.98 -3.46
C SER A 21 0.79 -29.03 -2.28
N ALA A 22 1.86 -28.23 -2.36
CA ALA A 22 2.17 -27.00 -1.63
C ALA A 22 2.53 -27.10 -0.13
N GLU A 23 3.83 -27.29 0.17
CA GLU A 23 4.42 -26.98 1.49
C GLU A 23 4.72 -25.46 1.66
N GLU A 24 4.66 -24.66 0.59
CA GLU A 24 4.90 -23.21 0.62
C GLU A 24 3.61 -22.41 0.86
N GLY A 25 3.55 -21.59 1.92
CA GLY A 25 2.38 -20.77 2.19
C GLY A 25 2.60 -19.63 3.19
N MET A 26 1.70 -18.66 3.16
CA MET A 26 1.54 -17.65 4.22
C MET A 26 0.24 -17.99 4.93
N PHE A 27 0.37 -18.61 6.11
CA PHE A 27 -0.75 -19.17 6.85
C PHE A 27 -1.30 -18.17 7.85
N LEU A 28 -2.61 -18.16 8.02
CA LEU A 28 -3.28 -17.30 8.99
C LEU A 28 -3.13 -17.92 10.38
N MET A 29 -2.69 -17.13 11.35
CA MET A 29 -2.46 -17.62 12.71
C MET A 29 -3.74 -18.16 13.35
N TYR A 30 -4.89 -17.57 13.07
CA TYR A 30 -6.18 -17.99 13.62
C TYR A 30 -6.83 -19.16 12.85
N GLU A 31 -6.14 -19.76 11.86
CA GLU A 31 -6.62 -20.92 11.12
C GLU A 31 -5.63 -22.09 11.24
N PRO A 32 -5.47 -22.69 12.44
CA PRO A 32 -4.43 -23.68 12.68
C PRO A 32 -4.68 -24.97 11.90
N GLY A 33 -5.94 -25.26 11.55
CA GLY A 33 -6.30 -26.37 10.66
C GLY A 33 -5.70 -26.27 9.25
N LYS A 34 -5.25 -25.07 8.82
CA LYS A 34 -4.61 -24.87 7.51
C LYS A 34 -3.09 -24.85 7.57
N TRP A 35 -2.48 -25.01 8.73
CA TRP A 35 -1.02 -25.01 8.87
C TRP A 35 -0.40 -26.28 8.28
N PRO A 36 0.87 -26.24 7.82
CA PRO A 36 1.52 -27.37 7.16
C PRO A 36 1.93 -28.44 8.19
N ARG A 37 0.96 -29.25 8.64
CA ARG A 37 1.14 -30.23 9.73
C ARG A 37 2.22 -31.25 9.50
N ALA A 38 2.31 -31.78 8.29
CA ALA A 38 3.35 -32.77 7.94
C ALA A 38 4.75 -32.18 8.14
N LEU A 39 4.96 -30.91 7.73
CA LEU A 39 6.23 -30.20 7.91
C LEU A 39 6.52 -29.90 9.38
N LEU A 40 5.53 -29.40 10.12
CA LEU A 40 5.69 -29.12 11.56
C LEU A 40 6.01 -30.40 12.34
N LYS A 41 5.36 -31.52 12.02
CA LYS A 41 5.63 -32.82 12.67
C LYS A 41 7.04 -33.33 12.36
N LYS A 42 7.48 -33.27 11.10
CA LYS A 42 8.82 -33.71 10.66
C LYS A 42 9.97 -32.93 11.31
N THR A 43 9.72 -31.70 11.74
CA THR A 43 10.74 -30.81 12.32
C THR A 43 10.81 -30.87 13.84
N GLY A 44 9.99 -31.71 14.48
CA GLY A 44 9.92 -31.79 15.94
C GLY A 44 9.30 -30.54 16.58
N PHE A 45 8.40 -29.85 15.86
CA PHE A 45 7.71 -28.66 16.38
C PHE A 45 6.92 -29.00 17.65
N LYS A 46 7.27 -28.37 18.77
CA LYS A 46 6.76 -28.74 20.10
C LYS A 46 5.58 -27.91 20.59
N LEU A 47 5.32 -26.75 19.98
CA LEU A 47 4.22 -25.89 20.43
C LEU A 47 2.88 -26.44 19.93
N THR A 48 1.88 -26.41 20.80
CA THR A 48 0.49 -26.63 20.38
C THR A 48 0.00 -25.45 19.54
N ASP A 49 -1.11 -25.64 18.83
CA ASP A 49 -1.71 -24.57 18.03
C ASP A 49 -2.10 -23.37 18.85
N GLN A 50 -2.67 -23.64 20.02
CA GLN A 50 -3.09 -22.63 20.96
C GLN A 50 -1.88 -21.84 21.46
N GLN A 51 -0.77 -22.52 21.79
CA GLN A 51 0.47 -21.85 22.21
C GLN A 51 1.04 -20.98 21.09
N LEU A 52 1.07 -21.47 19.85
CA LEU A 52 1.58 -20.69 18.71
C LEU A 52 0.67 -19.48 18.41
N GLN A 53 -0.65 -19.64 18.49
CA GLN A 53 -1.62 -18.55 18.36
C GLN A 53 -1.46 -17.48 19.44
N GLN A 54 -1.18 -17.90 20.68
CA GLN A 54 -0.95 -16.99 21.80
C GLN A 54 0.30 -16.13 21.64
N LEU A 55 1.20 -16.42 20.68
CA LEU A 55 2.33 -15.56 20.34
C LEU A 55 1.95 -14.36 19.46
N ALA A 56 0.82 -14.41 18.77
CA ALA A 56 0.43 -13.36 17.82
C ALA A 56 0.39 -11.93 18.41
N PRO A 57 -0.03 -11.70 19.67
CA PRO A 57 0.01 -10.38 20.31
C PRO A 57 1.43 -9.81 20.51
N ALA A 58 2.47 -10.65 20.48
CA ALA A 58 3.86 -10.16 20.54
C ALA A 58 4.29 -9.47 19.23
N ILE A 59 3.58 -9.70 18.12
CA ILE A 59 3.95 -9.19 16.80
C ILE A 59 3.26 -7.85 16.53
N VAL A 60 4.05 -6.85 16.13
CA VAL A 60 3.59 -5.47 15.95
C VAL A 60 3.74 -5.01 14.51
N GLN A 61 2.72 -4.33 13.99
CA GLN A 61 2.82 -3.66 12.71
C GLN A 61 3.36 -2.25 12.93
N LEU A 62 4.44 -1.91 12.24
CA LEU A 62 5.15 -0.64 12.37
C LEU A 62 4.93 0.23 11.13
N ALA A 63 4.66 1.52 11.39
CA ALA A 63 4.58 2.57 10.39
C ALA A 63 3.79 2.19 9.12
N ARG A 64 4.48 2.11 7.96
CA ARG A 64 3.86 1.89 6.64
C ARG A 64 3.74 0.40 6.25
N GLY A 65 3.85 -0.51 7.21
CA GLY A 65 3.70 -1.96 6.99
C GLY A 65 4.94 -2.79 7.29
N GLY A 66 5.89 -2.25 8.07
CA GLY A 66 6.97 -3.05 8.63
C GLY A 66 6.44 -3.98 9.72
N THR A 67 7.20 -5.03 10.02
CA THR A 67 6.92 -5.93 11.14
C THR A 67 7.99 -5.71 12.21
N GLY A 68 7.58 -5.76 13.48
CA GLY A 68 8.47 -5.91 14.61
C GLY A 68 7.87 -6.87 15.63
N SER A 69 8.57 -7.08 16.73
CA SER A 69 8.06 -7.86 17.85
C SER A 69 8.42 -7.24 19.19
N PHE A 70 7.51 -7.33 20.15
CA PHE A 70 7.83 -7.08 21.54
C PHE A 70 8.80 -8.14 22.05
N VAL A 71 9.87 -7.71 22.69
CA VAL A 71 10.94 -8.55 23.26
C VAL A 71 11.18 -8.25 24.74
N SER A 72 10.29 -7.48 25.36
CA SER A 72 10.26 -7.27 26.81
C SER A 72 8.85 -6.93 27.27
N PRO A 73 8.54 -7.12 28.58
CA PRO A 73 7.25 -6.72 29.13
C PRO A 73 7.06 -5.20 29.15
N LYS A 74 8.13 -4.41 29.08
CA LYS A 74 8.10 -2.93 29.07
C LYS A 74 8.15 -2.36 27.65
N GLY A 75 7.45 -3.00 26.71
CA GLY A 75 7.17 -2.47 25.38
C GLY A 75 8.38 -2.30 24.47
N LEU A 76 9.52 -2.97 24.76
CA LEU A 76 10.69 -2.95 23.88
C LEU A 76 10.36 -3.72 22.61
N ILE A 77 10.56 -3.09 21.45
CA ILE A 77 10.28 -3.63 20.13
C ILE A 77 11.59 -3.79 19.38
N VAL A 78 11.83 -4.97 18.80
CA VAL A 78 12.87 -5.16 17.78
C VAL A 78 12.25 -5.13 16.39
N THR A 79 12.93 -4.49 15.45
CA THR A 79 12.58 -4.47 14.02
C THR A 79 13.83 -4.27 13.17
N ASN A 80 13.70 -4.23 11.85
CA ASN A 80 14.82 -3.92 10.97
C ASN A 80 15.21 -2.43 11.02
N HIS A 81 16.50 -2.15 10.81
CA HIS A 81 17.00 -0.78 10.68
C HIS A 81 16.32 -0.06 9.51
N HIS A 82 16.12 -0.74 8.38
CA HIS A 82 15.42 -0.15 7.24
C HIS A 82 13.92 0.12 7.50
N VAL A 83 13.28 -0.61 8.42
CA VAL A 83 11.89 -0.38 8.84
C VAL A 83 11.82 0.91 9.66
N ALA A 84 12.75 1.08 10.62
CA ALA A 84 12.85 2.27 11.46
C ALA A 84 13.46 3.49 10.73
N TYR A 85 13.98 3.33 9.50
CA TYR A 85 14.70 4.37 8.77
C TYR A 85 13.94 5.70 8.69
N SER A 86 12.62 5.68 8.51
CA SER A 86 11.83 6.93 8.46
C SER A 86 11.84 7.70 9.78
N CYS A 87 11.93 7.03 10.92
CA CYS A 87 12.20 7.67 12.20
C CYS A 87 13.62 8.24 12.22
N LEU A 88 14.63 7.42 11.91
CA LEU A 88 16.03 7.83 11.95
C LEU A 88 16.32 9.05 11.04
N ALA A 89 15.78 9.04 9.83
CA ALA A 89 15.91 10.16 8.88
C ALA A 89 15.23 11.44 9.38
N MET A 90 14.08 11.32 10.03
CA MET A 90 13.39 12.48 10.62
C MET A 90 14.21 13.04 11.79
N LEU A 91 14.66 12.18 12.70
CA LEU A 91 15.52 12.58 13.83
C LEU A 91 16.81 13.24 13.36
N ASN A 92 17.45 12.69 12.32
CA ASN A 92 18.64 13.27 11.71
C ASN A 92 18.41 14.67 11.14
N ALA A 93 17.21 14.92 10.61
CA ALA A 93 16.85 16.21 10.05
C ALA A 93 16.44 17.23 11.12
N THR A 94 15.94 16.80 12.29
CA THR A 94 15.30 17.71 13.25
C THR A 94 16.03 17.89 14.57
N SER A 95 16.51 16.81 15.21
CA SER A 95 16.87 16.84 16.63
C SER A 95 18.18 16.15 16.99
N LYS A 96 18.69 15.25 16.14
CA LYS A 96 19.95 14.54 16.35
C LYS A 96 20.73 14.39 15.04
N LYS A 97 21.40 15.45 14.63
CA LYS A 97 22.29 15.45 13.45
C LYS A 97 23.33 14.32 13.59
N GLY A 98 23.48 13.51 12.55
CA GLY A 98 24.48 12.45 12.49
C GLY A 98 24.03 11.08 13.01
N ILE A 99 22.80 10.95 13.53
CA ILE A 99 22.26 9.68 14.04
C ILE A 99 22.27 8.57 12.96
N MET A 100 22.07 8.94 11.69
CA MET A 100 22.16 7.99 10.57
C MET A 100 23.58 7.44 10.36
N LYS A 101 24.62 8.21 10.68
CA LYS A 101 26.03 7.80 10.51
C LYS A 101 26.53 7.05 11.73
N LYS A 102 26.29 7.62 12.92
CA LYS A 102 26.87 7.16 14.19
C LYS A 102 26.02 6.12 14.93
N GLY A 103 24.74 5.97 14.57
CA GLY A 103 23.80 5.18 15.35
C GLY A 103 23.35 5.92 16.60
N TYR A 104 22.72 5.19 17.52
CA TYR A 104 22.21 5.71 18.78
C TYR A 104 22.02 4.61 19.81
N VAL A 105 22.24 4.94 21.08
CA VAL A 105 21.97 4.10 22.26
C VAL A 105 21.35 4.99 23.33
N ALA A 106 20.19 4.60 23.87
CA ALA A 106 19.63 5.18 25.09
C ALA A 106 20.12 4.36 26.29
N ASN A 107 20.85 5.00 27.22
CA ASN A 107 21.40 4.31 28.41
C ASN A 107 20.31 4.10 29.47
N LYS A 108 19.32 5.00 29.52
CA LYS A 108 18.13 4.89 30.36
C LYS A 108 16.87 5.27 29.59
N MET A 109 15.70 4.87 30.09
CA MET A 109 14.40 5.16 29.44
C MET A 109 14.14 6.65 29.22
N GLY A 110 14.70 7.52 30.07
CA GLY A 110 14.60 8.98 29.91
C GLY A 110 15.35 9.53 28.70
N ASP A 111 16.34 8.78 28.18
CA ASP A 111 17.14 9.22 27.03
C ASP A 111 16.44 8.92 25.70
N GLU A 112 15.46 7.99 25.69
CA GLU A 112 14.79 7.50 24.49
C GLU A 112 14.11 8.61 23.68
N ILE A 113 14.34 8.62 22.36
CA ILE A 113 13.99 9.76 21.50
C ILE A 113 12.70 9.49 20.73
N HIS A 114 11.69 10.35 20.90
CA HIS A 114 10.42 10.21 20.18
C HIS A 114 10.59 10.24 18.65
N CYS A 115 10.02 9.25 17.96
CA CYS A 115 9.99 9.14 16.51
C CYS A 115 8.77 9.89 15.92
N PRO A 116 8.93 11.10 15.34
CA PRO A 116 7.79 11.92 14.94
C PRO A 116 6.98 11.29 13.79
N GLY A 117 5.68 11.07 14.02
CA GLY A 117 4.77 10.51 13.01
C GLY A 117 4.98 9.03 12.69
N TYR A 118 5.71 8.33 13.57
CA TYR A 118 5.92 6.89 13.55
C TYR A 118 4.99 6.22 14.57
N ASP A 119 4.13 5.31 14.11
CA ASP A 119 3.17 4.61 14.95
C ASP A 119 3.38 3.09 14.93
N ALA A 120 2.95 2.44 16.00
CA ALA A 120 2.86 0.99 16.11
C ALA A 120 1.40 0.56 16.29
N LYS A 121 1.08 -0.61 15.76
CA LYS A 121 -0.20 -1.30 15.96
C LYS A 121 0.11 -2.65 16.59
N ALA A 122 -0.21 -2.79 17.87
CA ALA A 122 -0.11 -4.07 18.57
C ALA A 122 -1.37 -4.89 18.26
N LEU A 123 -1.19 -6.12 17.78
CA LEU A 123 -2.32 -6.99 17.43
C LEU A 123 -3.06 -7.41 18.71
N VAL A 124 -4.38 -7.22 18.72
CA VAL A 124 -5.26 -7.61 19.83
C VAL A 124 -5.97 -8.92 19.49
N LYS A 125 -6.63 -8.97 18.34
CA LYS A 125 -7.32 -10.16 17.85
C LYS A 125 -7.52 -10.11 16.34
N VAL A 126 -7.77 -11.28 15.76
CA VAL A 126 -8.28 -11.42 14.39
C VAL A 126 -9.52 -12.31 14.42
N GLU A 127 -10.53 -11.96 13.63
CA GLU A 127 -11.81 -12.64 13.56
C GLU A 127 -12.19 -12.85 12.08
N ASP A 128 -12.72 -14.03 11.74
CA ASP A 128 -13.38 -14.24 10.44
C ASP A 128 -14.72 -13.50 10.44
N VAL A 129 -14.91 -12.61 9.47
CA VAL A 129 -16.13 -11.81 9.29
C VAL A 129 -16.72 -12.00 7.89
N THR A 130 -16.41 -13.10 7.23
CA THR A 130 -16.83 -13.41 5.85
C THR A 130 -18.33 -13.33 5.71
N ASP A 131 -19.08 -14.05 6.53
CA ASP A 131 -20.55 -14.05 6.47
C ASP A 131 -21.15 -12.69 6.81
N LYS A 132 -20.58 -12.00 7.82
CA LYS A 132 -20.99 -10.64 8.20
C LYS A 132 -20.79 -9.63 7.07
N VAL A 133 -19.75 -9.80 6.26
CA VAL A 133 -19.46 -8.92 5.11
C VAL A 133 -20.32 -9.30 3.92
N LEU A 134 -20.50 -10.60 3.63
CA LEU A 134 -21.25 -11.07 2.47
C LEU A 134 -22.78 -10.99 2.64
N SER A 135 -23.29 -10.88 3.86
CA SER A 135 -24.73 -10.78 4.15
C SER A 135 -25.43 -9.66 3.39
N VAL A 136 -24.77 -8.53 3.16
CA VAL A 136 -25.34 -7.37 2.43
C VAL A 136 -25.59 -7.62 0.94
N LEU A 137 -25.18 -8.79 0.44
CA LEU A 137 -25.39 -9.22 -0.93
C LEU A 137 -26.60 -10.16 -1.07
N LYS A 138 -27.22 -10.57 0.04
CA LYS A 138 -28.42 -11.41 0.06
C LYS A 138 -29.69 -10.55 -0.06
N GLY A 139 -30.79 -11.14 -0.50
CA GLY A 139 -32.13 -10.51 -0.48
C GLY A 139 -32.38 -9.42 -1.54
N HIS A 140 -31.54 -9.30 -2.58
CA HIS A 140 -31.79 -8.35 -3.68
C HIS A 140 -32.66 -9.00 -4.76
N THR A 141 -33.80 -8.38 -5.09
CA THR A 141 -34.74 -8.85 -6.13
C THR A 141 -34.21 -8.70 -7.55
N LYS A 142 -33.22 -7.81 -7.75
CA LYS A 142 -32.52 -7.60 -9.03
C LYS A 142 -31.03 -7.87 -8.89
N PRO A 143 -30.35 -8.39 -9.93
CA PRO A 143 -28.89 -8.56 -9.92
C PRO A 143 -28.18 -7.24 -9.62
N LEU A 144 -27.28 -7.25 -8.65
CA LEU A 144 -26.46 -6.10 -8.30
C LEU A 144 -25.45 -5.80 -9.42
N THR A 145 -25.35 -4.53 -9.83
CA THR A 145 -24.24 -4.10 -10.68
C THR A 145 -22.89 -4.27 -9.95
N PRO A 146 -21.77 -4.50 -10.65
CA PRO A 146 -20.46 -4.65 -10.01
C PRO A 146 -20.09 -3.46 -9.10
N GLN A 147 -20.45 -2.24 -9.51
CA GLN A 147 -20.23 -1.03 -8.74
C GLN A 147 -21.06 -1.03 -7.44
N LYS A 148 -22.36 -1.33 -7.53
CA LYS A 148 -23.24 -1.37 -6.34
C LYS A 148 -22.78 -2.45 -5.37
N ARG A 149 -22.43 -3.64 -5.88
CA ARG A 149 -21.85 -4.73 -5.10
C ARG A 149 -20.59 -4.28 -4.34
N TYR A 150 -19.64 -3.64 -5.02
CA TYR A 150 -18.42 -3.12 -4.38
C TYR A 150 -18.72 -2.14 -3.25
N LEU A 151 -19.68 -1.24 -3.44
CA LEU A 151 -20.02 -0.22 -2.46
C LEU A 151 -20.73 -0.77 -1.23
N LEU A 152 -21.65 -1.71 -1.41
CA LEU A 152 -22.30 -2.41 -0.29
C LEU A 152 -21.27 -3.13 0.57
N LEU A 153 -20.35 -3.88 -0.05
CA LEU A 153 -19.25 -4.54 0.64
C LEU A 153 -18.32 -3.53 1.34
N LEU A 154 -17.99 -2.42 0.68
CA LEU A 154 -17.13 -1.39 1.26
C LEU A 154 -17.78 -0.76 2.50
N GLU A 155 -19.05 -0.39 2.42
CA GLU A 155 -19.79 0.19 3.53
C GLU A 155 -19.91 -0.81 4.69
N GLN A 156 -20.21 -2.08 4.42
CA GLN A 156 -20.34 -3.10 5.45
C GLN A 156 -19.03 -3.35 6.20
N LYS A 157 -17.91 -3.50 5.49
CA LYS A 157 -16.58 -3.60 6.11
C LYS A 157 -16.33 -2.42 7.04
N ARG A 158 -16.64 -1.20 6.58
CA ARG A 158 -16.43 0.03 7.34
C ARG A 158 -17.33 0.12 8.58
N ARG A 159 -18.55 -0.42 8.53
CA ARG A 159 -19.43 -0.54 9.70
C ARG A 159 -18.84 -1.50 10.73
N LEU A 160 -18.36 -2.67 10.31
CA LEU A 160 -17.70 -3.64 11.19
C LEU A 160 -16.44 -3.05 11.84
N GLU A 161 -15.63 -2.32 11.07
CA GLU A 161 -14.47 -1.59 11.59
C GLU A 161 -14.90 -0.56 12.65
N ALA A 162 -15.88 0.29 12.33
CA ALA A 162 -16.36 1.31 13.27
C ALA A 162 -16.95 0.73 14.55
N ALA A 163 -17.66 -0.40 14.46
CA ALA A 163 -18.17 -1.11 15.63
C ALA A 163 -17.02 -1.64 16.52
N CYS A 164 -15.98 -2.21 15.91
CA CYS A 164 -14.79 -2.67 16.62
C CYS A 164 -13.97 -1.52 17.26
N GLU A 165 -13.97 -0.35 16.62
CA GLU A 165 -13.26 0.85 17.05
C GLU A 165 -13.95 1.61 18.21
N LYS A 166 -15.15 1.19 18.64
CA LYS A 166 -15.80 1.72 19.84
C LYS A 166 -14.97 1.46 21.11
N ALA A 167 -14.17 0.39 21.12
CA ALA A 167 -13.27 0.12 22.23
C ALA A 167 -12.14 1.18 22.29
N PRO A 168 -11.84 1.76 23.47
CA PRO A 168 -10.87 2.85 23.60
C PRO A 168 -9.50 2.53 23.01
N GLY A 169 -8.95 3.43 22.19
CA GLY A 169 -7.60 3.31 21.62
C GLY A 169 -7.44 2.22 20.55
N ARG A 170 -8.54 1.56 20.16
CA ARG A 170 -8.55 0.49 19.17
C ARG A 170 -8.65 1.04 17.75
N VAL A 171 -7.95 0.39 16.82
CA VAL A 171 -8.13 0.57 15.38
C VAL A 171 -8.35 -0.77 14.73
N CYS A 172 -9.29 -0.87 13.79
CA CYS A 172 -9.66 -2.14 13.18
C CYS A 172 -9.63 -2.04 11.67
N ASP A 173 -9.18 -3.11 11.02
CA ASP A 173 -9.10 -3.20 9.56
C ASP A 173 -9.77 -4.50 9.09
N VAL A 174 -10.76 -4.41 8.20
CA VAL A 174 -11.32 -5.57 7.52
C VAL A 174 -10.58 -5.80 6.21
N ARG A 175 -9.98 -6.98 6.08
CA ARG A 175 -9.16 -7.38 4.93
C ARG A 175 -9.82 -8.50 4.16
N ALA A 176 -9.83 -8.37 2.83
CA ALA A 176 -10.29 -9.42 1.94
C ALA A 176 -9.15 -10.44 1.74
N LEU A 177 -9.48 -11.72 1.90
CA LEU A 177 -8.65 -12.87 1.54
C LEU A 177 -9.00 -13.33 0.13
N ASN A 178 -8.01 -13.84 -0.61
CA ASN A 178 -8.21 -14.48 -1.92
C ASN A 178 -9.13 -13.71 -2.88
N SER A 179 -8.89 -12.41 -3.04
CA SER A 179 -9.67 -11.50 -3.90
C SER A 179 -11.15 -11.35 -3.50
N GLY A 180 -11.49 -11.56 -2.23
CA GLY A 180 -12.85 -11.42 -1.70
C GLY A 180 -13.58 -12.75 -1.47
N ALA A 181 -12.88 -13.88 -1.52
CA ALA A 181 -13.44 -15.18 -1.14
C ALA A 181 -13.62 -15.33 0.38
N GLY A 182 -12.89 -14.55 1.18
CA GLY A 182 -13.06 -14.47 2.64
C GLY A 182 -12.74 -13.07 3.14
N TYR A 183 -13.14 -12.76 4.38
CA TYR A 183 -12.91 -11.47 5.01
C TYR A 183 -12.55 -11.63 6.48
N THR A 184 -11.53 -10.92 6.92
CA THR A 184 -11.08 -10.97 8.32
C THR A 184 -10.98 -9.59 8.91
N LEU A 185 -11.49 -9.43 10.12
CA LEU A 185 -11.35 -8.22 10.91
C LEU A 185 -10.16 -8.39 11.85
N ALA A 186 -9.13 -7.56 11.67
CA ALA A 186 -8.02 -7.48 12.61
C ALA A 186 -8.17 -6.23 13.49
N ALA A 187 -8.13 -6.43 14.80
CA ALA A 187 -8.21 -5.38 15.80
C ALA A 187 -6.83 -5.12 16.39
N TYR A 188 -6.47 -3.84 16.54
CA TYR A 188 -5.17 -3.43 17.02
C TYR A 188 -5.30 -2.37 18.12
N GLN A 189 -4.40 -2.41 19.10
CA GLN A 189 -4.13 -1.27 19.96
C GLN A 189 -3.20 -0.33 19.20
N ARG A 190 -3.65 0.91 18.93
CA ARG A 190 -2.81 1.90 18.27
C ARG A 190 -1.93 2.60 19.28
N ILE A 191 -0.64 2.68 18.99
CA ILE A 191 0.40 3.32 19.82
C ILE A 191 1.01 4.45 18.98
N ARG A 192 0.85 5.69 19.44
CA ARG A 192 1.30 6.90 18.72
C ARG A 192 2.55 7.54 19.31
N ASP A 193 3.00 7.06 20.48
CA ASP A 193 4.30 7.41 21.05
C ASP A 193 5.21 6.19 20.92
N VAL A 194 6.07 6.23 19.90
CA VAL A 194 7.13 5.25 19.67
C VAL A 194 8.45 5.99 19.77
N ARG A 195 9.39 5.46 20.56
CA ARG A 195 10.68 6.09 20.82
C ARG A 195 11.82 5.20 20.35
N LEU A 196 12.89 5.82 19.88
CA LEU A 196 14.13 5.13 19.53
C LEU A 196 14.91 4.79 20.79
N VAL A 197 15.28 3.52 20.93
CA VAL A 197 16.11 3.00 22.02
C VAL A 197 17.53 2.72 21.51
N TYR A 198 17.65 2.05 20.37
CA TYR A 198 18.93 1.70 19.79
C TYR A 198 18.85 1.64 18.28
N ALA A 199 19.83 2.21 17.58
CA ALA A 199 20.09 1.93 16.18
C ALA A 199 21.59 1.74 15.96
N PRO A 200 22.02 0.71 15.20
CA PRO A 200 23.43 0.57 14.86
C PRO A 200 23.88 1.74 13.95
N PRO A 201 25.19 2.04 13.88
CA PRO A 201 25.74 2.93 12.86
C PRO A 201 25.24 2.56 11.46
N GLY A 202 24.92 3.55 10.64
CA GLY A 202 24.43 3.34 9.27
C GLY A 202 25.29 2.39 8.43
N PRO A 203 26.64 2.45 8.49
CA PRO A 203 27.50 1.48 7.82
C PRO A 203 27.27 0.02 8.22
N LEU A 204 26.81 -0.25 9.45
CA LEU A 204 26.44 -1.60 9.90
C LEU A 204 24.99 -1.92 9.55
N GLY A 205 24.06 -0.99 9.86
CA GLY A 205 22.62 -1.13 9.61
C GLY A 205 22.23 -1.22 8.13
N LYS A 206 23.12 -0.76 7.24
CA LYS A 206 22.98 -0.89 5.77
C LYS A 206 24.31 -1.33 5.12
N TYR A 207 25.09 -2.18 5.79
CA TYR A 207 26.32 -2.75 5.25
C TYR A 207 26.09 -3.38 3.86
N GLY A 208 27.03 -3.18 2.94
CA GLY A 208 26.91 -3.57 1.53
C GLY A 208 25.93 -2.73 0.70
N GLY A 209 25.17 -1.84 1.35
CA GLY A 209 24.32 -0.86 0.69
C GLY A 209 23.39 -1.48 -0.34
N ASP A 210 23.42 -0.90 -1.54
CA ASP A 210 22.61 -1.38 -2.65
C ASP A 210 23.28 -2.55 -3.39
N ILE A 211 24.60 -2.77 -3.23
CA ILE A 211 25.35 -3.88 -3.86
C ILE A 211 24.83 -5.22 -3.32
N ASP A 212 24.76 -5.33 -2.00
CA ASP A 212 24.33 -6.54 -1.32
C ASP A 212 22.81 -6.70 -1.23
N ASN A 213 22.04 -5.68 -1.65
CA ASN A 213 20.58 -5.74 -1.58
C ASN A 213 20.05 -6.86 -2.49
N TRP A 214 19.19 -7.73 -1.95
CA TRP A 214 18.69 -8.96 -2.60
C TRP A 214 19.77 -10.01 -2.94
N ARG A 215 20.92 -9.99 -2.25
CA ARG A 215 22.01 -10.96 -2.43
C ARG A 215 22.25 -11.81 -1.18
N TYR A 216 22.83 -12.98 -1.42
CA TYR A 216 23.46 -13.86 -0.43
C TYR A 216 24.82 -14.28 -1.01
N PRO A 217 25.92 -14.36 -0.23
CA PRO A 217 26.04 -14.06 1.21
C PRO A 217 25.67 -12.63 1.59
N ARG A 218 25.34 -12.40 2.87
CA ARG A 218 24.91 -11.09 3.38
C ARG A 218 25.38 -10.85 4.81
N HIS A 219 25.95 -9.68 5.05
CA HIS A 219 26.61 -9.33 6.33
C HIS A 219 26.05 -8.04 6.95
N THR A 220 24.76 -7.75 6.77
CA THR A 220 24.12 -6.51 7.26
C THR A 220 23.52 -6.70 8.66
N ALA A 221 23.87 -5.82 9.59
CA ALA A 221 23.26 -5.74 10.93
C ALA A 221 21.93 -4.96 10.88
N ASP A 222 20.97 -5.46 10.12
CA ASP A 222 19.71 -4.75 9.83
C ASP A 222 18.69 -4.89 10.98
N PHE A 223 18.99 -4.30 12.14
CA PHE A 223 18.10 -4.25 13.30
C PHE A 223 18.07 -2.88 13.99
N THR A 224 17.02 -2.61 14.75
CA THR A 224 16.83 -1.39 15.54
C THR A 224 15.86 -1.71 16.68
N PHE A 225 16.12 -1.13 17.86
CA PHE A 225 15.19 -1.21 18.99
C PHE A 225 14.41 0.10 19.14
N LEU A 226 13.11 -0.06 19.28
CA LEU A 226 12.15 0.99 19.59
C LEU A 226 11.46 0.65 20.91
N ARG A 227 10.80 1.61 21.55
CA ARG A 227 9.89 1.33 22.66
C ARG A 227 8.55 1.99 22.43
N ALA A 228 7.49 1.23 22.73
CA ALA A 228 6.13 1.73 22.74
C ALA A 228 5.79 2.40 24.07
N TYR A 229 5.13 3.56 24.00
CA TYR A 229 4.62 4.30 25.14
C TYR A 229 3.11 4.58 25.01
N VAL A 230 2.43 4.58 26.14
CA VAL A 230 0.98 4.86 26.28
C VAL A 230 0.75 5.90 27.37
N SER A 231 -0.43 6.52 27.38
CA SER A 231 -0.81 7.36 28.52
C SER A 231 -0.88 6.53 29.80
N PRO A 232 -0.82 7.16 30.99
CA PRO A 232 -0.91 6.47 32.28
C PRO A 232 -2.13 5.55 32.42
N ASN A 233 -3.24 5.85 31.75
CA ASN A 233 -4.44 5.01 31.68
C ASN A 233 -4.35 3.86 30.65
N GLY A 234 -3.17 3.55 30.12
CA GLY A 234 -2.92 2.46 29.16
C GLY A 234 -3.37 2.72 27.72
N LYS A 235 -3.86 3.91 27.38
CA LYS A 235 -4.40 4.23 26.04
C LYS A 235 -3.33 4.76 25.08
N GLY A 236 -3.57 4.58 23.78
CA GLY A 236 -2.74 5.12 22.71
C GLY A 236 -2.71 6.65 22.66
N ALA A 237 -1.68 7.26 23.24
CA ALA A 237 -1.50 8.70 23.30
C ALA A 237 -0.45 9.20 22.30
N ALA A 238 -0.54 10.48 21.92
CA ALA A 238 0.58 11.17 21.29
C ALA A 238 1.74 11.32 22.29
N PHE A 239 2.92 11.72 21.82
CA PHE A 239 4.08 11.92 22.68
C PHE A 239 3.79 12.83 23.86
N SER A 240 4.18 12.38 25.05
CA SER A 240 4.19 13.15 26.28
C SER A 240 5.30 12.60 27.18
N LYS A 241 6.01 13.49 27.89
CA LYS A 241 6.98 13.08 28.92
C LYS A 241 6.33 12.25 30.05
N LYS A 242 5.02 12.42 30.27
CA LYS A 242 4.23 11.68 31.28
C LYS A 242 3.75 10.29 30.81
N ASN A 243 3.95 9.96 29.53
CA ASN A 243 3.58 8.62 29.04
C ASN A 243 4.48 7.56 29.68
N ILE A 244 3.92 6.38 29.91
CA ILE A 244 4.61 5.22 30.50
C ILE A 244 4.87 4.15 29.43
N PRO A 245 5.90 3.30 29.61
CA PRO A 245 6.13 2.18 28.71
C PRO A 245 4.89 1.29 28.57
N TYR A 246 4.59 0.87 27.34
CA TYR A 246 3.50 -0.06 27.07
C TYR A 246 3.78 -1.41 27.75
N SER A 247 2.83 -1.88 28.56
CA SER A 247 2.91 -3.21 29.18
C SER A 247 2.52 -4.29 28.18
N SER A 248 3.51 -4.99 27.62
CA SER A 248 3.28 -6.07 26.67
C SER A 248 3.01 -7.38 27.39
N LYS A 249 1.77 -7.87 27.29
CA LYS A 249 1.35 -9.14 27.90
C LYS A 249 2.08 -10.36 27.34
N VAL A 250 2.41 -10.31 26.04
CA VAL A 250 3.17 -11.36 25.35
C VAL A 250 4.39 -10.72 24.71
N HIS A 251 5.56 -11.33 24.86
CA HIS A 251 6.80 -10.88 24.24
C HIS A 251 7.67 -12.09 23.89
N LEU A 252 8.46 -11.97 22.83
CA LEU A 252 9.37 -13.02 22.39
C LEU A 252 10.64 -13.00 23.23
N LYS A 253 11.18 -14.19 23.50
CA LYS A 253 12.49 -14.37 24.13
C LYS A 253 13.55 -14.55 23.04
N VAL A 254 14.72 -13.94 23.23
CA VAL A 254 15.86 -14.14 22.35
C VAL A 254 16.48 -15.49 22.68
N ALA A 255 16.71 -16.32 21.66
CA ALA A 255 17.40 -17.59 21.85
C ALA A 255 18.85 -17.32 22.28
N LYS A 256 19.33 -18.06 23.28
CA LYS A 256 20.73 -17.99 23.74
C LYS A 256 21.67 -18.80 22.85
N THR A 257 21.12 -19.77 22.11
CA THR A 257 21.85 -20.58 21.14
C THR A 257 21.61 -20.04 19.73
N GLY A 258 22.63 -20.10 18.88
CA GLY A 258 22.51 -19.76 17.47
C GLY A 258 21.60 -20.74 16.70
N VAL A 259 21.31 -20.39 15.44
CA VAL A 259 20.60 -21.26 14.50
C VAL A 259 21.58 -22.14 13.73
N ARG A 260 21.19 -23.38 13.45
CA ARG A 260 21.96 -24.36 12.66
C ARG A 260 21.24 -24.67 11.35
N LYS A 261 21.99 -25.21 10.39
CA LYS A 261 21.41 -25.71 9.13
C LYS A 261 20.41 -26.82 9.45
N GLY A 262 19.18 -26.67 8.95
CA GLY A 262 18.10 -27.63 9.17
C GLY A 262 17.14 -27.27 10.30
N ASP A 263 17.46 -26.27 11.13
CA ASP A 263 16.55 -25.82 12.18
C ASP A 263 15.25 -25.23 11.60
N LEU A 264 14.12 -25.55 12.24
CA LEU A 264 12.84 -24.95 11.89
C LEU A 264 12.83 -23.46 12.21
N SER A 265 12.49 -22.65 11.21
CA SER A 265 12.26 -21.21 11.38
C SER A 265 10.82 -20.85 11.02
N ILE A 266 10.10 -20.24 11.97
CA ILE A 266 8.75 -19.70 11.75
C ILE A 266 8.83 -18.18 11.77
N VAL A 267 8.35 -17.55 10.69
CA VAL A 267 8.30 -16.09 10.58
C VAL A 267 6.86 -15.62 10.68
N MET A 268 6.58 -14.83 11.72
CA MET A 268 5.29 -14.17 11.91
C MET A 268 5.39 -12.70 11.50
N GLY A 269 4.42 -12.21 10.74
CA GLY A 269 4.42 -10.81 10.34
C GLY A 269 3.25 -10.41 9.47
N PHE A 270 3.37 -9.22 8.87
CA PHE A 270 2.32 -8.60 8.07
C PHE A 270 2.74 -8.50 6.59
N PRO A 271 2.81 -9.62 5.86
CA PRO A 271 3.17 -9.59 4.45
C PRO A 271 2.21 -8.68 3.67
N GLY A 272 2.76 -7.75 2.90
CA GLY A 272 1.96 -6.69 2.29
C GLY A 272 0.96 -7.21 1.25
N ARG A 273 1.45 -7.88 0.20
CA ARG A 273 0.64 -8.41 -0.90
C ARG A 273 1.35 -9.58 -1.56
N THR A 274 0.60 -10.59 -1.96
CA THR A 274 1.05 -11.63 -2.90
C THR A 274 0.10 -11.70 -4.09
N SER A 275 0.46 -12.46 -5.11
CA SER A 275 -0.38 -12.70 -6.29
C SER A 275 -0.24 -14.14 -6.77
N ARG A 276 -0.16 -15.10 -5.83
CA ARG A 276 0.02 -16.53 -6.12
C ARG A 276 -1.08 -17.04 -7.07
N HIS A 277 -2.34 -16.75 -6.75
CA HIS A 277 -3.51 -17.07 -7.57
C HIS A 277 -3.77 -16.10 -8.74
N ALA A 278 -2.78 -15.30 -9.17
CA ALA A 278 -2.93 -14.49 -10.36
C ALA A 278 -3.21 -15.35 -11.59
N THR A 279 -4.24 -14.97 -12.36
CA THR A 279 -4.55 -15.61 -13.65
C THR A 279 -3.41 -15.43 -14.65
N TYR A 280 -3.37 -16.29 -15.67
CA TYR A 280 -2.43 -16.16 -16.79
C TYR A 280 -2.43 -14.73 -17.37
N TYR A 281 -3.61 -14.17 -17.66
CA TYR A 281 -3.75 -12.83 -18.23
C TYR A 281 -3.22 -11.73 -17.29
N ARG A 282 -3.43 -11.85 -15.97
CA ARG A 282 -2.85 -10.94 -14.99
C ARG A 282 -1.32 -10.99 -15.00
N ALA A 283 -0.75 -12.21 -15.01
CA ALA A 283 0.68 -12.41 -15.01
C ALA A 283 1.33 -11.91 -16.31
N GLN A 284 0.69 -12.18 -17.46
CA GLN A 284 1.15 -11.70 -18.77
C GLN A 284 1.17 -10.16 -18.82
N ARG A 285 0.08 -9.52 -18.40
CA ARG A 285 0.00 -8.06 -18.29
C ARG A 285 1.05 -7.51 -17.33
N PHE A 286 1.23 -8.16 -16.18
CA PHE A 286 2.24 -7.75 -15.21
C PHE A 286 3.63 -7.77 -15.84
N GLN A 287 4.00 -8.86 -16.52
CA GLN A 287 5.28 -8.99 -17.24
C GLN A 287 5.50 -7.86 -18.26
N LYS A 288 4.50 -7.58 -19.11
CA LYS A 288 4.56 -6.47 -20.09
C LYS A 288 4.78 -5.11 -19.41
N ASN A 289 4.14 -4.89 -18.27
CA ASN A 289 4.22 -3.61 -17.54
C ASN A 289 5.47 -3.43 -16.69
N MET A 290 6.19 -4.51 -16.33
CA MET A 290 7.43 -4.41 -15.54
C MET A 290 8.49 -3.55 -16.26
N LYS A 291 8.70 -3.77 -17.57
CA LYS A 291 9.65 -2.98 -18.37
C LYS A 291 9.28 -1.49 -18.38
N LYS A 292 8.00 -1.18 -18.58
CA LYS A 292 7.47 0.19 -18.57
C LYS A 292 7.69 0.86 -17.21
N ARG A 293 7.39 0.16 -16.11
CA ARG A 293 7.60 0.65 -14.74
C ARG A 293 9.07 0.84 -14.40
N GLY A 294 9.94 -0.08 -14.82
CA GLY A 294 11.39 0.04 -14.64
C GLY A 294 11.97 1.27 -15.36
N ALA A 295 11.63 1.46 -16.63
CA ALA A 295 12.07 2.62 -17.41
C ALA A 295 11.56 3.94 -16.81
N MET A 296 10.31 3.96 -16.35
CA MET A 296 9.70 5.08 -15.66
C MET A 296 10.44 5.43 -14.36
N TYR A 297 10.70 4.45 -13.49
CA TYR A 297 11.45 4.69 -12.26
C TYR A 297 12.88 5.17 -12.52
N MET A 298 13.53 4.62 -13.56
CA MET A 298 14.86 5.04 -13.97
C MET A 298 14.88 6.52 -14.42
N ALA A 299 13.89 6.95 -15.20
CA ALA A 299 13.82 8.33 -15.65
C ALA A 299 13.65 9.32 -14.47
N ILE A 300 12.76 9.01 -13.51
CA ILE A 300 12.63 9.82 -12.28
C ILE A 300 13.89 9.77 -11.43
N TYR A 301 14.52 8.61 -11.31
CA TYR A 301 15.78 8.48 -10.56
C TYR A 301 16.87 9.39 -11.12
N LYS A 302 17.01 9.43 -12.46
CA LYS A 302 17.96 10.28 -13.16
C LYS A 302 17.64 11.78 -13.04
N SER A 303 16.36 12.15 -12.90
CA SER A 303 15.96 13.55 -12.78
C SER A 303 16.16 14.14 -11.38
N LEU A 304 16.39 13.31 -10.36
CA LEU A 304 16.53 13.78 -8.98
C LEU A 304 17.90 14.43 -8.75
N PRO A 305 17.97 15.56 -8.00
CA PRO A 305 19.22 16.25 -7.73
C PRO A 305 20.21 15.33 -7.01
N THR A 306 21.47 15.37 -7.46
CA THR A 306 22.58 14.55 -6.95
C THR A 306 23.55 15.33 -6.07
N LYS A 307 23.43 16.67 -6.06
CA LYS A 307 24.26 17.58 -5.27
C LYS A 307 23.41 18.43 -4.32
N GLY A 308 24.09 19.14 -3.41
CA GLY A 308 23.48 20.11 -2.50
C GLY A 308 22.43 19.53 -1.53
N PRO A 309 21.55 20.37 -0.98
CA PRO A 309 20.47 19.94 -0.08
C PRO A 309 19.52 18.92 -0.72
N GLY A 310 19.33 18.97 -2.04
CA GLY A 310 18.48 18.04 -2.79
C GLY A 310 18.94 16.59 -2.68
N ALA A 311 20.25 16.34 -2.81
CA ALA A 311 20.82 15.00 -2.68
C ALA A 311 20.43 14.32 -1.35
N ARG A 312 20.53 15.06 -0.24
CA ARG A 312 20.18 14.57 1.10
C ARG A 312 18.67 14.39 1.27
N LYS A 313 17.88 15.38 0.85
CA LYS A 313 16.42 15.41 1.00
C LYS A 313 15.71 14.31 0.18
N TYR A 314 16.23 13.98 -1.00
CA TYR A 314 15.69 12.93 -1.88
C TYR A 314 16.34 11.56 -1.75
N GLN A 315 17.33 11.37 -0.86
CA GLN A 315 18.05 10.11 -0.69
C GLN A 315 17.11 8.89 -0.54
N ASN A 316 16.03 9.03 0.25
CA ASN A 316 15.05 7.96 0.46
C ASN A 316 14.24 7.63 -0.79
N LEU A 317 13.88 8.66 -1.57
CA LEU A 317 13.16 8.45 -2.82
C LEU A 317 14.07 7.78 -3.84
N ARG A 318 15.34 8.21 -3.95
CA ARG A 318 16.35 7.57 -4.80
C ARG A 318 16.54 6.09 -4.45
N ALA A 319 16.71 5.76 -3.17
CA ALA A 319 16.83 4.37 -2.72
C ALA A 319 15.57 3.54 -3.04
N GLY A 320 14.37 4.09 -2.81
CA GLY A 320 13.11 3.44 -3.16
C GLY A 320 12.95 3.18 -4.66
N LEU A 321 13.35 4.15 -5.50
CA LEU A 321 13.35 4.00 -6.96
C LEU A 321 14.34 2.93 -7.41
N MET A 322 15.57 2.93 -6.89
CA MET A 322 16.56 1.90 -7.22
C MET A 322 16.12 0.49 -6.81
N ASN A 323 15.50 0.36 -5.63
CA ASN A 323 14.90 -0.90 -5.21
C ASN A 323 13.82 -1.36 -6.19
N GLY A 324 12.95 -0.45 -6.64
CA GLY A 324 11.92 -0.76 -7.64
C GLY A 324 12.50 -1.14 -9.00
N ILE A 325 13.55 -0.45 -9.46
CA ILE A 325 14.25 -0.74 -10.73
C ILE A 325 14.84 -2.16 -10.68
N LYS A 326 15.61 -2.48 -9.63
CA LYS A 326 16.20 -3.80 -9.42
C LYS A 326 15.12 -4.87 -9.32
N TYR A 327 14.09 -4.63 -8.52
CA TYR A 327 12.96 -5.54 -8.37
C TYR A 327 12.33 -5.93 -9.72
N TYR A 328 11.99 -4.95 -10.57
CA TYR A 328 11.37 -5.28 -11.86
C TYR A 328 12.34 -5.97 -12.82
N ALA A 329 13.61 -5.58 -12.82
CA ALA A 329 14.62 -6.21 -13.66
C ALA A 329 14.86 -7.68 -13.27
N ASP A 330 15.07 -7.94 -11.97
CA ASP A 330 15.32 -9.29 -11.46
C ASP A 330 14.07 -10.16 -11.57
N LEU A 331 12.88 -9.62 -11.24
CA LEU A 331 11.64 -10.38 -11.38
C LEU A 331 11.35 -10.76 -12.84
N ALA A 332 11.67 -9.89 -13.80
CA ALA A 332 11.55 -10.25 -15.23
C ALA A 332 12.47 -11.43 -15.60
N LYS A 333 13.72 -11.43 -15.12
CA LYS A 333 14.65 -12.55 -15.30
C LYS A 333 14.12 -13.84 -14.64
N GLN A 334 13.66 -13.76 -13.40
CA GLN A 334 13.14 -14.91 -12.66
C GLN A 334 11.85 -15.47 -13.29
N MET A 335 10.94 -14.61 -13.75
CA MET A 335 9.74 -15.05 -14.46
C MET A 335 10.07 -15.84 -15.73
N LYS A 336 11.15 -15.48 -16.43
CA LYS A 336 11.66 -16.25 -17.58
C LYS A 336 12.31 -17.55 -17.13
N LYS A 337 13.24 -17.49 -16.15
CA LYS A 337 13.98 -18.65 -15.62
C LYS A 337 13.04 -19.76 -15.15
N PHE A 338 11.99 -19.41 -14.40
CA PHE A 338 11.03 -20.37 -13.85
C PHE A 338 9.80 -20.59 -14.75
N ALA A 339 9.85 -20.16 -16.01
CA ALA A 339 8.79 -20.35 -16.99
C ALA A 339 7.38 -19.96 -16.47
N VAL A 340 7.27 -18.91 -15.65
CA VAL A 340 6.05 -18.59 -14.87
C VAL A 340 4.81 -18.45 -15.75
N LEU A 341 4.95 -17.81 -16.92
CA LEU A 341 3.82 -17.67 -17.84
C LEU A 341 3.43 -18.98 -18.52
N LYS A 342 4.39 -19.84 -18.86
CA LYS A 342 4.14 -21.16 -19.43
C LYS A 342 3.35 -22.00 -18.43
N ASN A 343 3.80 -22.06 -17.18
CA ASN A 343 3.14 -22.81 -16.11
C ASN A 343 1.73 -22.27 -15.85
N LYS A 344 1.55 -20.95 -15.71
CA LYS A 344 0.21 -20.36 -15.54
C LYS A 344 -0.73 -20.58 -16.73
N LYS A 345 -0.20 -20.71 -17.95
CA LYS A 345 -1.00 -21.05 -19.13
C LYS A 345 -1.45 -22.51 -19.06
N ALA A 346 -0.56 -23.42 -18.70
CA ALA A 346 -0.88 -24.83 -18.47
C ALA A 346 -1.93 -24.99 -17.35
N ASP A 347 -1.77 -24.29 -16.22
CA ASP A 347 -2.75 -24.28 -15.11
C ASP A 347 -4.14 -23.84 -15.60
N LEU A 348 -4.20 -22.80 -16.43
CA LEU A 348 -5.47 -22.32 -17.00
C LEU A 348 -6.11 -23.35 -17.93
N VAL A 349 -5.32 -24.05 -18.75
CA VAL A 349 -5.82 -25.11 -19.65
C VAL A 349 -6.36 -26.28 -18.83
N ALA A 350 -5.58 -26.76 -17.85
CA ALA A 350 -5.98 -27.83 -16.95
C ALA A 350 -7.25 -27.48 -16.15
N LEU A 351 -7.33 -26.26 -15.62
CA LEU A 351 -8.52 -25.76 -14.92
C LEU A 351 -9.75 -25.76 -15.83
N LYS A 352 -9.62 -25.28 -17.08
CA LYS A 352 -10.73 -25.30 -18.04
C LYS A 352 -11.19 -26.71 -18.36
N ALA A 353 -10.26 -27.64 -18.58
CA ALA A 353 -10.58 -29.05 -18.83
C ALA A 353 -11.34 -29.67 -17.65
N LYS A 354 -10.86 -29.43 -16.42
CA LYS A 354 -11.54 -29.86 -15.19
C LYS A 354 -12.96 -29.30 -15.08
N LEU A 355 -13.14 -28.00 -15.31
CA LEU A 355 -14.45 -27.35 -15.23
C LEU A 355 -15.43 -27.87 -16.30
N LYS A 356 -14.94 -28.17 -17.52
CA LYS A 356 -15.75 -28.82 -18.56
C LYS A 356 -16.22 -30.21 -18.13
N LYS A 357 -15.31 -31.04 -17.62
CA LYS A 357 -15.64 -32.38 -17.10
C LYS A 357 -16.67 -32.32 -15.97
N GLN A 358 -16.56 -31.31 -15.10
CA GLN A 358 -17.49 -31.09 -13.98
C GLN A 358 -18.78 -30.34 -14.39
N LYS A 359 -19.01 -30.07 -15.68
CA LYS A 359 -20.17 -29.32 -16.21
C LYS A 359 -20.38 -27.95 -15.55
N GLN A 360 -19.29 -27.30 -15.15
CA GLN A 360 -19.28 -26.03 -14.40
C GLN A 360 -19.32 -24.80 -15.34
N GLN A 361 -20.40 -24.65 -16.10
CA GLN A 361 -20.51 -23.66 -17.18
C GLN A 361 -20.37 -22.20 -16.71
N ALA A 362 -20.90 -21.87 -15.52
CA ALA A 362 -20.79 -20.53 -14.95
C ALA A 362 -19.33 -20.10 -14.73
N TYR A 363 -18.46 -21.02 -14.29
CA TYR A 363 -17.03 -20.75 -14.09
C TYR A 363 -16.27 -20.64 -15.42
N LEU A 364 -16.66 -21.41 -16.43
CA LEU A 364 -16.10 -21.27 -17.78
C LEU A 364 -16.40 -19.89 -18.38
N LYS A 365 -17.64 -19.41 -18.21
CA LYS A 365 -18.04 -18.04 -18.59
C LYS A 365 -17.22 -16.99 -17.83
N LEU A 366 -17.10 -17.14 -16.50
CA LEU A 366 -16.29 -16.22 -15.69
C LEU A 366 -14.82 -16.14 -16.17
N LEU A 367 -14.20 -17.26 -16.53
CA LEU A 367 -12.84 -17.26 -17.07
C LEU A 367 -12.75 -16.54 -18.43
N ALA A 368 -13.79 -16.59 -19.25
CA ALA A 368 -13.89 -15.82 -20.49
C ALA A 368 -14.07 -14.32 -20.21
N ASP A 369 -14.94 -13.94 -19.28
CA ASP A 369 -15.15 -12.55 -18.87
C ASP A 369 -13.87 -11.93 -18.28
N ILE A 370 -13.11 -12.70 -17.50
CA ILE A 370 -11.80 -12.29 -17.00
C ILE A 370 -10.83 -12.04 -18.16
N LYS A 371 -10.75 -12.95 -19.15
CA LYS A 371 -9.92 -12.75 -20.35
C LYS A 371 -10.30 -11.43 -21.04
N GLN A 372 -11.59 -11.25 -21.30
CA GLN A 372 -12.12 -10.08 -22.00
C GLN A 372 -11.79 -8.79 -21.25
N SER A 373 -11.94 -8.79 -19.91
CA SER A 373 -11.58 -7.64 -19.08
C SER A 373 -10.12 -7.21 -19.22
N TYR A 374 -9.19 -8.16 -19.38
CA TYR A 374 -7.77 -7.83 -19.64
C TYR A 374 -7.56 -7.28 -21.06
N ILE A 375 -8.26 -7.82 -22.07
CA ILE A 375 -8.22 -7.29 -23.45
C ILE A 375 -8.72 -5.85 -23.48
N ASP A 376 -9.85 -5.57 -22.85
CA ASP A 376 -10.42 -4.22 -22.81
C ASP A 376 -9.55 -3.25 -22.02
N PHE A 377 -8.94 -3.71 -20.93
CA PHE A 377 -8.00 -2.89 -20.17
C PHE A 377 -6.74 -2.53 -20.99
N GLU A 378 -6.23 -3.44 -21.84
CA GLU A 378 -5.04 -3.15 -22.66
C GLU A 378 -5.25 -1.94 -23.60
N LYS A 379 -6.49 -1.66 -24.04
CA LYS A 379 -6.84 -0.49 -24.86
C LYS A 379 -6.52 0.85 -24.17
N ILE A 380 -6.48 0.87 -22.84
CA ILE A 380 -6.20 2.06 -22.01
C ILE A 380 -4.97 1.88 -21.10
N SER A 381 -4.18 0.83 -21.29
CA SER A 381 -3.18 0.44 -20.29
C SER A 381 -2.06 1.46 -20.15
N ASP A 382 -1.63 2.13 -21.21
CA ASP A 382 -0.55 3.13 -21.12
C ASP A 382 -1.02 4.37 -20.37
N LYS A 383 -2.23 4.84 -20.69
CA LYS A 383 -2.91 5.89 -19.91
C LYS A 383 -3.03 5.50 -18.45
N ALA A 384 -3.50 4.30 -18.16
CA ALA A 384 -3.73 3.84 -16.79
C ALA A 384 -2.43 3.68 -15.98
N VAL A 385 -1.35 3.17 -16.61
CA VAL A 385 -0.03 3.06 -15.97
C VAL A 385 0.54 4.45 -15.69
N PHE A 386 0.44 5.38 -16.65
CA PHE A 386 0.86 6.76 -16.46
C PHE A 386 0.06 7.44 -15.35
N MET A 387 -1.28 7.36 -15.36
CA MET A 387 -2.12 7.96 -14.32
C MET A 387 -1.81 7.37 -12.95
N GLY A 388 -1.63 6.06 -12.85
CA GLY A 388 -1.25 5.41 -11.60
C GLY A 388 0.11 5.89 -11.05
N MET A 389 1.05 6.27 -11.92
CA MET A 389 2.29 6.93 -11.52
C MET A 389 2.04 8.39 -11.14
N PHE A 390 1.35 9.16 -11.97
CA PHE A 390 1.10 10.58 -11.76
C PHE A 390 0.41 10.85 -10.42
N GLN A 391 -0.55 9.98 -10.07
CA GLN A 391 -1.31 10.03 -8.82
C GLN A 391 -0.56 9.41 -7.63
N SER A 392 0.62 8.85 -7.84
CA SER A 392 1.41 8.26 -6.77
C SER A 392 2.13 9.32 -5.94
N SER A 393 2.65 8.91 -4.78
CA SER A 393 3.45 9.79 -3.91
C SER A 393 4.88 10.06 -4.42
N LEU A 394 5.18 9.75 -5.69
CA LEU A 394 6.48 10.05 -6.29
C LEU A 394 6.69 11.56 -6.42
N GLN A 395 5.68 12.27 -6.92
CA GLN A 395 5.63 13.73 -6.92
C GLN A 395 4.92 14.16 -5.64
N ARG A 396 5.67 14.69 -4.67
CA ARG A 396 5.16 14.87 -3.31
C ARG A 396 4.28 16.11 -3.16
N SER A 397 4.60 17.21 -3.87
CA SER A 397 3.79 18.43 -3.82
C SER A 397 2.41 18.23 -4.45
N PHE A 398 2.34 17.68 -5.66
CA PHE A 398 1.14 17.24 -6.36
C PHE A 398 0.34 16.25 -5.52
N SER A 399 0.97 15.21 -4.95
CA SER A 399 0.26 14.26 -4.09
C SER A 399 -0.36 14.95 -2.86
N THR A 400 0.29 15.97 -2.31
CA THR A 400 -0.22 16.73 -1.16
C THR A 400 -1.38 17.63 -1.58
N ILE A 401 -1.22 18.43 -2.64
CA ILE A 401 -2.28 19.28 -3.20
C ILE A 401 -3.48 18.41 -3.53
N TYR A 402 -3.28 17.29 -4.24
CA TYR A 402 -4.30 16.29 -4.50
C TYR A 402 -5.06 15.92 -3.23
N ASN A 403 -4.37 15.45 -2.18
CA ASN A 403 -5.04 15.06 -0.94
C ASN A 403 -5.82 16.21 -0.30
N VAL A 404 -5.34 17.47 -0.39
CA VAL A 404 -6.04 18.65 0.14
C VAL A 404 -7.31 18.95 -0.66
N VAL A 405 -7.23 19.00 -2.00
CA VAL A 405 -8.40 19.20 -2.87
C VAL A 405 -9.45 18.12 -2.60
N ARG A 406 -9.01 16.87 -2.59
CA ARG A 406 -9.86 15.71 -2.33
C ARG A 406 -10.53 15.81 -0.98
N TRP A 407 -9.77 16.18 0.06
CA TRP A 407 -10.33 16.41 1.38
C TRP A 407 -11.38 17.51 1.38
N SER A 408 -11.14 18.65 0.70
CA SER A 408 -12.14 19.73 0.62
C SER A 408 -13.46 19.29 -0.02
N GLN A 409 -13.42 18.31 -0.92
CA GLN A 409 -14.60 17.76 -1.60
C GLN A 409 -15.36 16.74 -0.75
N VAL A 410 -14.67 15.95 0.09
CA VAL A 410 -15.29 14.83 0.84
C VAL A 410 -15.47 15.12 2.34
N LYS A 411 -14.98 16.26 2.86
CA LYS A 411 -15.02 16.56 4.30
C LYS A 411 -16.43 16.52 4.90
N ASN A 412 -17.43 16.96 4.13
CA ASN A 412 -18.85 16.99 4.54
C ASN A 412 -19.57 15.66 4.30
N THR A 413 -18.96 14.69 3.64
CA THR A 413 -19.52 13.34 3.49
C THR A 413 -19.42 12.58 4.82
N PRO A 414 -20.45 11.81 5.24
CA PRO A 414 -20.37 10.94 6.42
C PRO A 414 -19.14 10.04 6.38
N ASP A 415 -18.46 9.85 7.52
CA ASP A 415 -17.14 9.20 7.56
C ASP A 415 -17.12 7.82 6.89
N LEU A 416 -18.15 6.99 7.12
CA LEU A 416 -18.29 5.66 6.51
C LEU A 416 -18.44 5.70 4.98
N ARG A 417 -18.91 6.82 4.42
CA ARG A 417 -19.15 7.01 2.99
C ARG A 417 -18.07 7.85 2.31
N ARG A 418 -17.09 8.40 3.05
CA ARG A 418 -15.96 9.12 2.44
C ARG A 418 -15.18 8.21 1.50
N GLU A 419 -14.95 8.71 0.30
CA GLU A 419 -14.19 7.99 -0.71
C GLU A 419 -12.70 8.04 -0.38
N GLY A 420 -12.04 6.88 -0.35
CA GLY A 420 -10.61 6.77 -0.05
C GLY A 420 -10.31 6.56 1.43
N GLU A 421 -9.52 5.53 1.73
CA GLU A 421 -9.21 5.13 3.11
C GLU A 421 -8.41 6.18 3.88
N CYS A 422 -7.62 7.02 3.19
CA CYS A 422 -6.86 8.11 3.79
C CYS A 422 -7.72 9.25 4.34
N TYR A 423 -8.95 9.43 3.84
CA TYR A 423 -9.85 10.52 4.27
C TYR A 423 -10.83 10.11 5.37
N ARG A 424 -10.75 8.86 5.84
CA ARG A 424 -11.42 8.43 7.07
C ARG A 424 -10.82 9.17 8.27
N LYS A 425 -11.64 9.52 9.27
CA LYS A 425 -11.19 10.19 10.52
C LYS A 425 -9.97 9.48 11.12
N LYS A 426 -10.01 8.14 11.21
CA LYS A 426 -8.91 7.30 11.75
C LYS A 426 -7.56 7.43 11.01
N ASN A 427 -7.59 7.82 9.74
CA ASN A 427 -6.43 7.89 8.86
C ASN A 427 -6.02 9.30 8.44
N MET A 428 -6.78 10.33 8.81
CA MET A 428 -6.54 11.72 8.39
C MET A 428 -5.15 12.24 8.75
N TYR A 429 -4.58 11.74 9.86
CA TYR A 429 -3.20 12.02 10.27
C TYR A 429 -2.17 11.78 9.16
N ARG A 430 -2.45 10.87 8.22
CA ARG A 430 -1.58 10.56 7.07
C ARG A 430 -1.53 11.70 6.06
N VAL A 431 -2.64 12.43 5.89
CA VAL A 431 -2.71 13.60 5.01
C VAL A 431 -1.84 14.72 5.59
N TYR A 432 -2.00 15.06 6.87
CA TYR A 432 -1.15 16.04 7.56
C TYR A 432 0.34 15.65 7.53
N ARG A 433 0.63 14.36 7.75
CA ARG A 433 2.00 13.85 7.65
C ARG A 433 2.55 14.05 6.24
N SER A 434 1.77 13.80 5.18
CA SER A 434 2.25 13.95 3.80
C SER A 434 2.70 15.39 3.50
N ALA A 435 1.99 16.40 4.02
CA ALA A 435 2.38 17.80 3.89
C ALA A 435 3.72 18.11 4.57
N ARG A 436 3.93 17.62 5.80
CA ARG A 436 5.22 17.77 6.51
C ARG A 436 6.39 17.10 5.78
N PHE A 437 6.14 16.01 5.07
CA PHE A 437 7.17 15.34 4.28
C PHE A 437 7.61 16.19 3.08
N VAL A 438 6.70 16.92 2.43
CA VAL A 438 7.05 17.88 1.36
C VAL A 438 7.96 18.97 1.92
N GLU A 439 7.51 19.63 2.98
CA GLU A 439 8.25 20.74 3.62
C GLU A 439 9.68 20.34 4.01
N ARG A 440 9.83 19.18 4.68
CA ARG A 440 11.11 18.77 5.26
C ARG A 440 12.04 18.05 4.28
N LEU A 441 11.48 17.29 3.33
CA LEU A 441 12.26 16.37 2.50
C LEU A 441 12.24 16.71 1.00
N SER A 442 11.62 17.79 0.56
CA SER A 442 11.67 18.22 -0.85
C SER A 442 12.45 19.53 -1.04
N THR A 443 12.91 19.75 -2.26
CA THR A 443 13.43 21.04 -2.77
C THR A 443 12.66 21.43 -4.02
N LEU A 444 12.54 22.73 -4.29
CA LEU A 444 11.86 23.26 -5.48
C LEU A 444 12.45 22.69 -6.78
N GLU A 445 13.78 22.71 -6.88
CA GLU A 445 14.53 22.13 -8.00
C GLU A 445 14.15 20.66 -8.26
N GLY A 446 14.14 19.82 -7.22
CA GLY A 446 13.81 18.41 -7.37
C GLY A 446 12.34 18.16 -7.72
N GLU A 447 11.40 18.93 -7.16
CA GLU A 447 9.97 18.80 -7.53
C GLU A 447 9.73 19.24 -8.98
N LYS A 448 10.41 20.30 -9.44
CA LYS A 448 10.37 20.75 -10.85
C LYS A 448 10.95 19.68 -11.77
N ALA A 449 12.14 19.16 -11.49
CA ALA A 449 12.78 18.15 -12.33
C ALA A 449 11.95 16.86 -12.44
N MET A 450 11.38 16.39 -11.33
CA MET A 450 10.45 15.25 -11.34
C MET A 450 9.20 15.54 -12.16
N MET A 451 8.55 16.69 -11.93
CA MET A 451 7.33 17.05 -12.65
C MET A 451 7.58 17.12 -14.15
N THR A 452 8.62 17.84 -14.59
CA THR A 452 9.01 17.91 -16.01
C THR A 452 9.22 16.53 -16.62
N THR A 453 9.94 15.66 -15.92
CA THR A 453 10.20 14.29 -16.38
C THR A 453 8.92 13.48 -16.51
N ILE A 454 8.00 13.59 -15.55
CA ILE A 454 6.69 12.95 -15.58
C ILE A 454 5.86 13.46 -16.75
N LEU A 455 5.79 14.78 -16.95
CA LEU A 455 5.02 15.39 -18.04
C LEU A 455 5.55 14.94 -19.42
N HIS A 456 6.88 14.93 -19.61
CA HIS A 456 7.49 14.41 -20.83
C HIS A 456 7.12 12.95 -21.10
N MET A 457 7.06 12.09 -20.07
CA MET A 457 6.58 10.72 -20.24
C MET A 457 5.12 10.68 -20.68
N GLY A 458 4.27 11.51 -20.08
CA GLY A 458 2.87 11.63 -20.46
C GLY A 458 2.68 12.07 -21.92
N MET A 459 3.55 12.96 -22.41
CA MET A 459 3.53 13.44 -23.79
C MET A 459 3.92 12.38 -24.82
N LYS A 460 4.73 11.40 -24.42
CA LYS A 460 5.11 10.26 -25.26
C LYS A 460 4.02 9.19 -25.37
N LEU A 461 2.91 9.31 -24.64
CA LEU A 461 1.78 8.39 -24.78
C LEU A 461 1.14 8.52 -26.17
N PRO A 462 0.56 7.43 -26.73
CA PRO A 462 -0.25 7.51 -27.95
C PRO A 462 -1.34 8.58 -27.80
N ALA A 463 -1.62 9.34 -28.86
CA ALA A 463 -2.53 10.50 -28.81
C ALA A 463 -3.89 10.16 -28.16
N LYS A 464 -4.51 9.03 -28.55
CA LYS A 464 -5.79 8.54 -27.99
C LYS A 464 -5.71 8.13 -26.52
N GLN A 465 -4.51 7.92 -25.97
CA GLN A 465 -4.25 7.54 -24.58
C GLN A 465 -3.68 8.68 -23.73
N ARG A 466 -3.41 9.87 -24.29
CA ARG A 466 -2.97 11.03 -23.50
C ARG A 466 -4.11 11.51 -22.59
N PRO A 467 -3.89 11.67 -21.28
CA PRO A 467 -4.86 12.31 -20.40
C PRO A 467 -5.16 13.75 -20.83
N ALA A 468 -6.43 14.15 -20.74
CA ALA A 468 -6.89 15.49 -21.15
C ALA A 468 -6.15 16.64 -20.44
N PHE A 469 -5.78 16.47 -19.17
CA PHE A 469 -5.04 17.48 -18.43
C PHE A 469 -3.64 17.75 -19.02
N LEU A 470 -3.01 16.77 -19.69
CA LEU A 470 -1.73 17.00 -20.38
C LEU A 470 -1.92 17.89 -21.59
N THR A 471 -2.93 17.60 -22.43
CA THR A 471 -3.27 18.44 -23.58
C THR A 471 -3.62 19.87 -23.14
N TRP A 472 -4.36 20.00 -22.04
CA TRP A 472 -4.63 21.32 -21.45
C TRP A 472 -3.37 22.01 -20.95
N MET A 473 -2.50 21.33 -20.19
CA MET A 473 -1.25 21.93 -19.72
C MET A 473 -0.30 22.32 -20.85
N LEU A 474 -0.29 21.60 -21.97
CA LEU A 474 0.45 22.02 -23.17
C LEU A 474 -0.12 23.30 -23.76
N ASN A 475 -1.44 23.34 -23.94
CA ASN A 475 -2.12 24.49 -24.52
C ASN A 475 -1.99 25.71 -23.60
N TYR A 476 -2.13 25.52 -22.29
CA TYR A 476 -1.92 26.52 -21.25
C TYR A 476 -0.45 26.96 -21.14
N GLY A 477 0.50 26.03 -21.23
CA GLY A 477 1.94 26.30 -21.16
C GLY A 477 2.45 27.14 -22.34
N LYS A 478 1.87 26.97 -23.54
CA LYS A 478 2.13 27.87 -24.68
C LYS A 478 1.70 29.31 -24.39
N THR A 479 0.60 29.50 -23.64
CA THR A 479 0.10 30.82 -23.22
C THR A 479 0.87 31.41 -22.02
N GLN A 480 1.63 30.61 -21.27
CA GLN A 480 2.20 30.97 -19.95
C GLN A 480 3.72 30.87 -19.86
N HIS A 481 4.43 30.52 -20.94
CA HIS A 481 5.90 30.59 -20.97
C HIS A 481 6.43 31.98 -20.57
N ALA A 482 5.66 33.03 -20.88
CA ALA A 482 5.91 34.40 -20.41
C ALA A 482 5.70 34.59 -18.90
N LEU A 483 4.67 33.98 -18.29
CA LEU A 483 4.33 34.15 -16.87
C LEU A 483 5.28 33.38 -15.93
N TYR A 484 5.69 32.17 -16.32
CA TYR A 484 6.62 31.36 -15.53
C TYR A 484 8.04 31.91 -15.52
N LYS A 485 8.45 32.63 -16.58
CA LYS A 485 9.72 33.38 -16.63
C LYS A 485 9.71 34.57 -15.65
N ALA A 486 8.54 35.18 -15.41
CA ALA A 486 8.36 36.27 -14.44
C ALA A 486 8.27 35.76 -12.98
N LEU A 487 7.56 34.66 -12.73
CA LEU A 487 7.44 34.07 -11.38
C LEU A 487 8.73 33.42 -10.88
N ALA A 488 9.60 32.96 -11.78
CA ALA A 488 10.93 32.46 -11.43
C ALA A 488 11.87 33.55 -10.88
N LYS A 489 11.52 34.84 -11.02
CA LYS A 489 12.29 35.98 -10.47
C LYS A 489 11.87 36.40 -9.05
N LYS A 490 10.81 35.83 -8.47
CA LYS A 490 10.42 36.10 -7.07
C LYS A 490 10.77 34.90 -6.18
N ASP A 491 11.95 34.95 -5.59
CA ASP A 491 12.31 34.09 -4.46
C ASP A 491 11.35 34.34 -3.28
N GLY A 492 10.87 33.28 -2.62
CA GLY A 492 10.25 33.41 -1.29
C GLY A 492 8.78 33.04 -1.12
N VAL A 493 8.08 32.44 -2.09
CA VAL A 493 6.70 31.95 -1.82
C VAL A 493 6.75 30.70 -0.94
N SER A 494 6.41 30.84 0.35
CA SER A 494 6.39 29.73 1.30
C SER A 494 5.22 28.77 1.07
N PHE A 495 5.41 27.50 1.37
CA PHE A 495 4.35 26.48 1.24
C PHE A 495 3.11 26.76 2.11
N ALA A 496 3.26 27.53 3.18
CA ALA A 496 2.16 27.92 4.07
C ALA A 496 1.17 28.89 3.38
N SER A 497 1.64 29.77 2.49
CA SER A 497 0.76 30.66 1.73
C SER A 497 -0.02 29.94 0.63
N LEU A 498 0.58 28.89 0.04
CA LEU A 498 -0.12 27.96 -0.87
C LEU A 498 -1.18 27.10 -0.13
N TYR A 499 -0.95 26.79 1.15
CA TYR A 499 -1.92 26.07 1.98
C TYR A 499 -3.14 26.92 2.34
N ALA A 500 -2.94 28.21 2.66
CA ALA A 500 -4.01 29.14 3.04
C ALA A 500 -4.95 29.51 1.87
N SER A 501 -4.41 29.64 0.65
CA SER A 501 -5.23 29.94 -0.55
C SER A 501 -6.09 28.75 -1.00
N ALA A 502 -5.66 27.52 -0.70
CA ALA A 502 -6.40 26.30 -1.04
C ALA A 502 -7.55 25.98 -0.05
N SER A 503 -7.56 26.58 1.14
CA SER A 503 -8.57 26.36 2.19
C SER A 503 -9.81 27.27 2.11
N ASN A 504 -9.75 28.35 1.33
CA ASN A 504 -10.90 29.25 1.13
C ASN A 504 -11.71 28.79 -0.08
N GLY A 505 -13.02 28.65 0.12
CA GLY A 505 -13.93 27.90 -0.74
C GLY A 505 -14.08 28.38 -2.20
N SER A 506 -14.66 27.45 -2.98
CA SER A 506 -15.52 27.61 -4.17
C SER A 506 -15.08 28.45 -5.38
N LYS A 507 -14.00 29.24 -5.37
CA LYS A 507 -13.51 29.91 -6.59
C LYS A 507 -12.50 29.04 -7.37
N PRO A 508 -12.59 28.95 -8.72
CA PRO A 508 -11.58 28.27 -9.53
C PRO A 508 -10.21 28.88 -9.26
N SER A 509 -9.29 28.08 -8.73
CA SER A 509 -7.93 28.55 -8.52
C SER A 509 -7.25 28.78 -9.86
N LYS A 510 -6.50 29.89 -9.98
CA LYS A 510 -5.59 30.11 -11.12
C LYS A 510 -4.29 29.30 -10.99
N ASP A 511 -4.08 28.59 -9.86
CA ASP A 511 -2.94 27.70 -9.66
C ASP A 511 -3.02 26.50 -10.62
N PRO A 512 -2.06 26.35 -11.56
CA PRO A 512 -2.08 25.28 -12.55
C PRO A 512 -2.03 23.87 -11.95
N LEU A 513 -1.45 23.69 -10.75
CA LEU A 513 -1.47 22.40 -10.04
C LEU A 513 -2.87 22.09 -9.51
N ARG A 514 -3.59 23.10 -9.00
CA ARG A 514 -4.98 22.94 -8.56
C ARG A 514 -5.89 22.64 -9.75
N VAL A 515 -5.74 23.38 -10.85
CA VAL A 515 -6.50 23.12 -12.09
C VAL A 515 -6.18 21.72 -12.63
N ALA A 516 -4.92 21.29 -12.64
CA ALA A 516 -4.58 19.93 -13.04
C ALA A 516 -5.25 18.88 -12.15
N VAL A 517 -5.29 19.07 -10.83
CA VAL A 517 -6.03 18.19 -9.92
C VAL A 517 -7.54 18.23 -10.21
N ASP A 518 -8.13 19.39 -10.44
CA ASP A 518 -9.55 19.53 -10.78
C ASP A 518 -9.87 18.97 -12.19
N MET A 519 -8.94 18.96 -13.13
CA MET A 519 -9.13 18.29 -14.42
C MET A 519 -8.99 16.76 -14.33
N ILE A 520 -8.07 16.29 -13.49
CA ILE A 520 -7.90 14.86 -13.27
C ILE A 520 -9.08 14.30 -12.47
N PHE A 521 -9.68 15.08 -11.56
CA PHE A 521 -10.61 14.56 -10.56
C PHE A 521 -11.93 15.34 -10.38
N GLY A 522 -12.03 16.57 -10.87
CA GLY A 522 -13.17 17.47 -10.70
C GLY A 522 -14.39 17.15 -11.59
N SER A 523 -14.28 16.19 -12.51
CA SER A 523 -15.44 15.71 -13.26
C SER A 523 -15.55 14.18 -13.38
N SER A 524 -14.52 13.41 -13.02
CA SER A 524 -14.42 12.02 -13.51
C SER A 524 -14.24 10.92 -12.47
N TRP A 525 -14.02 11.21 -11.19
CA TRP A 525 -13.81 10.12 -10.22
C TRP A 525 -14.81 10.05 -9.06
N THR A 526 -15.32 11.16 -8.53
CA THR A 526 -15.76 11.11 -7.11
C THR A 526 -17.09 11.77 -6.74
N TYR A 527 -17.96 12.02 -7.70
CA TYR A 527 -19.35 12.36 -7.40
C TYR A 527 -20.30 11.16 -7.61
N ASN A 528 -19.77 10.04 -8.12
CA ASN A 528 -20.56 9.02 -8.82
C ASN A 528 -20.62 7.64 -8.14
N LEU A 529 -20.15 7.50 -6.90
CA LEU A 529 -20.27 6.21 -6.20
C LEU A 529 -21.65 6.03 -5.54
N TYR A 530 -22.22 7.05 -4.90
CA TYR A 530 -23.48 6.91 -4.14
C TYR A 530 -24.73 7.58 -4.75
N ASN A 531 -24.59 8.43 -5.79
CA ASN A 531 -25.72 9.06 -6.48
C ASN A 531 -26.04 8.34 -7.79
N SER A 532 -27.15 7.58 -7.84
CA SER A 532 -27.56 6.77 -9.00
C SER A 532 -28.37 7.53 -10.06
N LYS A 533 -28.72 8.80 -9.87
CA LYS A 533 -29.44 9.60 -10.90
C LYS A 533 -28.51 10.23 -11.96
N SER A 534 -27.20 10.31 -11.72
CA SER A 534 -26.23 10.93 -12.67
C SER A 534 -25.56 9.93 -13.62
N VAL A 535 -25.75 8.62 -13.45
CA VAL A 535 -24.94 7.58 -14.13
C VAL A 535 -25.53 7.14 -15.47
N ALA A 536 -26.82 7.37 -15.74
CA ALA A 536 -27.44 6.94 -16.99
C ALA A 536 -27.27 7.92 -18.17
N LYS A 537 -26.82 9.17 -17.94
CA LYS A 537 -26.81 10.22 -18.99
C LYS A 537 -25.42 10.74 -19.42
N ARG A 538 -24.32 10.15 -18.95
CA ARG A 538 -22.94 10.61 -19.29
C ARG A 538 -21.97 9.49 -19.63
N ARG A 539 -22.48 8.46 -20.30
CA ARG A 539 -21.67 7.53 -21.09
C ARG A 539 -22.34 7.46 -22.45
N LEU A 540 -21.54 7.64 -23.50
CA LEU A 540 -21.93 7.92 -24.89
C LEU A 540 -22.05 9.43 -25.11
N GLY A 541 -21.26 9.96 -26.04
CA GLY A 541 -21.34 11.37 -26.44
C GLY A 541 -22.71 11.70 -27.03
N LEU A 542 -22.97 13.00 -27.22
CA LEU A 542 -24.20 13.58 -27.79
C LEU A 542 -25.35 13.75 -26.78
N PHE A 543 -25.80 14.99 -26.58
CA PHE A 543 -27.18 15.48 -26.83
C PHE A 543 -27.44 16.83 -26.12
N LYS A 544 -28.00 17.75 -26.93
CA LYS A 544 -28.35 19.16 -26.68
C LYS A 544 -29.50 19.30 -25.68
N LEU A 545 -29.37 20.15 -24.66
CA LEU A 545 -30.49 20.89 -24.02
C LEU A 545 -29.95 22.24 -23.50
N SER A 546 -30.73 23.32 -23.65
CA SER A 546 -30.24 24.70 -23.57
C SER A 546 -30.37 25.35 -22.18
N TYR A 547 -29.47 26.31 -21.95
CA TYR A 547 -29.26 27.10 -20.72
C TYR A 547 -30.53 27.77 -20.14
N LYS A 548 -31.54 28.03 -20.98
CA LYS A 548 -32.77 28.74 -20.60
C LYS A 548 -33.65 27.93 -19.63
N GLN A 549 -33.72 26.61 -19.80
CA GLN A 549 -34.47 25.72 -18.90
C GLN A 549 -33.80 25.56 -17.53
N LEU A 550 -32.49 25.76 -17.44
CA LEU A 550 -31.73 25.69 -16.19
C LEU A 550 -31.80 26.99 -15.36
N THR A 551 -32.33 28.07 -15.94
CA THR A 551 -32.39 29.38 -15.27
C THR A 551 -33.67 29.55 -14.44
N GLN A 552 -34.79 28.93 -14.84
CA GLN A 552 -36.06 29.01 -14.10
C GLN A 552 -36.06 28.23 -12.78
N GLU A 553 -35.39 27.08 -12.70
CA GLU A 553 -35.27 26.33 -11.43
C GLU A 553 -34.34 27.02 -10.41
N ARG A 554 -33.41 27.87 -10.89
CA ARG A 554 -32.51 28.66 -10.03
C ARG A 554 -33.28 29.78 -9.32
N ASP A 555 -34.17 30.45 -10.01
CA ASP A 555 -34.84 31.66 -9.50
C ASP A 555 -35.99 31.32 -8.53
N GLY A 556 -36.62 30.15 -8.67
CA GLY A 556 -37.58 29.63 -7.67
C GLY A 556 -36.95 29.20 -6.33
N LEU A 557 -35.65 28.95 -6.30
CA LEU A 557 -34.90 28.61 -5.07
C LEU A 557 -34.36 29.85 -4.33
N ILE A 558 -34.42 31.03 -4.96
CA ILE A 558 -33.96 32.30 -4.38
C ILE A 558 -35.08 33.05 -3.64
N GLN A 559 -36.36 32.68 -3.82
CA GLN A 559 -37.48 33.26 -3.06
C GLN A 559 -37.82 32.54 -1.75
N LEU A 560 -37.10 31.46 -1.41
CA LEU A 560 -37.30 30.69 -0.17
C LEU A 560 -36.08 30.74 0.77
N ALA A 561 -35.12 31.62 0.49
CA ALA A 561 -33.93 31.91 1.30
C ALA A 561 -33.81 33.42 1.46
#